data_AF-A0A9E3BXA4-F1
#
_entry.id   AF-A0A9E3BXA4-F1
#
_cell.length_a   1.000
_cell.length_b   1.000
_cell.length_c   1.000
_cell.angle_alpha   90.00
_cell.angle_beta   90.00
_cell.angle_gamma   90.00
#
_symmetry.space_group_name_H-M   'P 1'
#
loop_
_entity.id
_entity.type
_entity.pdbx_description
1 polymer ?
#
loop_
_entity_poly.entity_id
_entity_poly.type
_entity_poly.pdbx_seq_one_letter_code
_entity_poly.pdbx_strand_id
1 'polypeptide(L)'
;MSGEHYDIIIIGSGPGGGSMAWKLAKAGKRILLLERGDYLPRSRANWNSKTVFVDAAYQAKETWYGRDGREFHPGLHYFVGGNSKVYGAALFRLRTEDFGEIRHVDGVSPAWPLGYDAFEPYYNEAERLFHVHGQRGEDPTEPPSSAPFPYPPVSHEPRVAALAETFRGEGLHPFHLPLGILLDEKDGKATPTSICIRCDTFDGYPCLLNGKADAQVVCVDPALAAHPNLTLLTNAYVSKLETDASGRSVSGVHVERAGNAEQYSADIVVVACGALSSALLLLRSASDQHPHGLANGSGQVGRNYMRHNQSVLMALLREPNETVFQKTLAVSDFYLRSDDWEFPLGLIQMLAKSHTDQIRGESLPEWLSWLPDMPFEKMALHSLGFWLSSEDLPRPENRVFYEDGRVVLDLTENNMEAHHRLKRKLEHL
;
A
#
# COMPACT_ATOMS: atom_id res chain seq x y z
N MET A 1 -2.70 16.26 -35.56
CA MET A 1 -1.53 15.38 -35.38
C MET A 1 -2.09 13.99 -35.11
N SER A 2 -1.75 12.98 -35.93
CA SER A 2 -2.26 11.63 -35.78
C SER A 2 -1.52 10.93 -34.64
N GLY A 3 -2.03 11.07 -33.42
CA GLY A 3 -1.56 10.30 -32.26
C GLY A 3 -1.79 8.81 -32.47
N GLU A 4 -0.96 7.98 -31.85
CA GLU A 4 -1.11 6.54 -31.91
C GLU A 4 -2.36 6.11 -31.10
N HIS A 5 -3.22 5.25 -31.68
CA HIS A 5 -4.50 4.83 -31.10
C HIS A 5 -4.46 3.42 -30.51
N TYR A 6 -5.07 3.23 -29.35
CA TYR A 6 -5.14 1.95 -28.61
C TYR A 6 -6.58 1.60 -28.24
N ASP A 7 -6.90 0.33 -28.03
CA ASP A 7 -8.22 -0.03 -27.50
C ASP A 7 -8.36 0.46 -26.05
N ILE A 8 -7.28 0.35 -25.27
CA ILE A 8 -7.28 0.71 -23.84
C ILE A 8 -5.95 1.38 -23.48
N ILE A 9 -6.01 2.51 -22.79
CA ILE A 9 -4.87 3.11 -22.08
C ILE A 9 -5.07 2.94 -20.58
N ILE A 10 -4.07 2.41 -19.88
CA ILE A 10 -4.01 2.30 -18.42
C ILE A 10 -2.90 3.21 -17.92
N ILE A 11 -3.24 4.14 -17.02
CA ILE A 11 -2.30 5.14 -16.50
C ILE A 11 -1.91 4.76 -15.07
N GLY A 12 -0.64 4.39 -14.88
CA GLY A 12 -0.08 3.90 -13.63
C GLY A 12 0.01 2.38 -13.61
N SER A 13 1.18 1.85 -13.23
CA SER A 13 1.48 0.41 -13.23
C SER A 13 1.54 -0.22 -11.82
N GLY A 14 1.01 0.50 -10.81
CA GLY A 14 0.85 -0.02 -9.45
C GLY A 14 -0.19 -1.15 -9.36
N PRO A 15 -0.55 -1.62 -8.14
CA PRO A 15 -1.47 -2.75 -7.96
C PRO A 15 -2.77 -2.67 -8.75
N GLY A 16 -3.41 -1.49 -8.82
CA GLY A 16 -4.64 -1.29 -9.60
C GLY A 16 -4.41 -1.46 -11.11
N GLY A 17 -3.47 -0.70 -11.68
CA GLY A 17 -3.22 -0.73 -13.12
C GLY A 17 -2.51 -1.99 -13.62
N GLY A 18 -1.58 -2.54 -12.84
CA GLY A 18 -0.89 -3.79 -13.13
C GLY A 18 -1.86 -4.99 -13.15
N SER A 19 -2.71 -5.12 -12.13
CA SER A 19 -3.72 -6.20 -12.09
C SER A 19 -4.74 -6.07 -13.23
N MET A 20 -5.13 -4.83 -13.56
CA MET A 20 -6.01 -4.55 -14.70
C MET A 20 -5.34 -4.96 -16.02
N ALA A 21 -4.07 -4.58 -16.24
CA ALA A 21 -3.31 -4.97 -17.42
C ALA A 21 -3.19 -6.50 -17.53
N TRP A 22 -2.89 -7.20 -16.43
CA TRP A 22 -2.84 -8.66 -16.37
C TRP A 22 -4.16 -9.33 -16.81
N LYS A 23 -5.30 -8.80 -16.35
CA LYS A 23 -6.62 -9.35 -16.71
C LYS A 23 -6.99 -9.01 -18.15
N LEU A 24 -6.82 -7.75 -18.57
CA LEU A 24 -7.27 -7.26 -19.86
C LEU A 24 -6.39 -7.73 -21.03
N ALA A 25 -5.09 -7.97 -20.81
CA ALA A 25 -4.19 -8.44 -21.87
C ALA A 25 -4.65 -9.77 -22.49
N LYS A 26 -5.35 -10.61 -21.71
CA LYS A 26 -5.95 -11.88 -22.16
C LYS A 26 -7.10 -11.71 -23.15
N ALA A 27 -7.70 -10.52 -23.23
CA ALA A 27 -8.80 -10.22 -24.13
C ALA A 27 -8.34 -9.92 -25.58
N GLY A 28 -7.03 -9.90 -25.85
CA GLY A 28 -6.47 -9.64 -27.18
C GLY A 28 -6.60 -8.18 -27.65
N LYS A 29 -6.99 -7.27 -26.75
CA LYS A 29 -7.07 -5.83 -27.01
C LYS A 29 -5.68 -5.20 -27.03
N ARG A 30 -5.48 -4.20 -27.89
CA ARG A 30 -4.25 -3.43 -27.96
C ARG A 30 -4.20 -2.44 -26.80
N ILE A 31 -3.34 -2.71 -25.81
CA ILE A 31 -3.32 -2.01 -24.54
C ILE A 31 -2.00 -1.25 -24.38
N LEU A 32 -2.11 0.01 -23.98
CA LEU A 32 -0.96 0.83 -23.56
C LEU A 32 -0.99 1.01 -22.05
N LEU A 33 0.06 0.56 -21.37
CA LEU A 33 0.32 0.81 -19.96
C LEU A 33 1.35 1.94 -19.84
N LEU A 34 0.97 3.04 -19.19
CA LEU A 34 1.83 4.21 -19.00
C LEU A 34 2.31 4.27 -17.55
N GLU A 35 3.61 4.30 -17.33
CA GLU A 35 4.22 4.46 -16.00
C GLU A 35 5.09 5.72 -15.97
N ARG A 36 4.86 6.57 -14.96
CA ARG A 36 5.62 7.81 -14.77
C ARG A 36 7.08 7.54 -14.46
N GLY A 37 7.36 6.49 -13.69
CA GLY A 37 8.71 6.06 -13.34
C GLY A 37 9.31 5.03 -14.30
N ASP A 38 10.46 4.50 -13.91
CA ASP A 38 11.13 3.38 -14.58
C ASP A 38 11.06 2.10 -13.73
N TYR A 39 11.75 1.03 -14.14
CA TYR A 39 11.98 -0.12 -13.27
C TYR A 39 12.90 0.24 -12.11
N LEU A 40 12.53 -0.18 -10.90
CA LEU A 40 13.39 -0.03 -9.73
C LEU A 40 14.65 -0.91 -9.90
N PRO A 41 15.88 -0.35 -9.82
CA PRO A 41 17.10 -1.13 -10.00
C PRO A 41 17.27 -2.24 -8.96
N ARG A 42 17.54 -3.47 -9.41
CA ARG A 42 17.89 -4.58 -8.52
C ARG A 42 19.35 -4.48 -8.12
N SER A 43 19.62 -4.04 -6.89
CA SER A 43 20.98 -3.85 -6.38
C SER A 43 21.11 -4.22 -4.91
N ARG A 44 22.33 -4.43 -4.43
CA ARG A 44 22.57 -4.62 -2.98
C ARG A 44 22.15 -3.43 -2.13
N ALA A 45 22.03 -2.24 -2.72
CA ALA A 45 21.55 -1.05 -2.03
C ALA A 45 20.08 -1.19 -1.57
N ASN A 46 19.31 -2.07 -2.23
CA ASN A 46 17.93 -2.39 -1.86
C ASN A 46 17.84 -3.10 -0.50
N TRP A 47 18.93 -3.65 0.02
CA TRP A 47 19.03 -4.25 1.35
C TRP A 47 19.78 -3.38 2.35
N ASN A 48 20.12 -2.15 1.99
CA ASN A 48 20.81 -1.22 2.88
C ASN A 48 19.81 -0.27 3.54
N SER A 49 19.67 -0.37 4.87
CA SER A 49 18.75 0.45 5.67
C SER A 49 18.99 1.95 5.54
N LYS A 50 20.26 2.38 5.53
CA LYS A 50 20.61 3.79 5.31
C LYS A 50 20.14 4.27 3.93
N THR A 51 20.42 3.52 2.86
CA THR A 51 20.00 3.91 1.50
C THR A 51 18.48 4.00 1.38
N VAL A 52 17.75 3.06 1.97
CA VAL A 52 16.28 3.00 1.86
C VAL A 52 15.60 4.07 2.72
N PHE A 53 15.97 4.18 3.99
CA PHE A 53 15.22 5.00 4.96
C PHE A 53 15.85 6.36 5.27
N VAL A 54 17.18 6.46 5.27
CA VAL A 54 17.88 7.72 5.59
C VAL A 54 18.09 8.55 4.33
N ASP A 55 18.59 7.93 3.26
CA ASP A 55 18.84 8.62 1.99
C ASP A 55 17.58 8.73 1.13
N ALA A 56 16.51 8.02 1.51
CA ALA A 56 15.23 7.97 0.79
C ALA A 56 15.41 7.72 -0.72
N ALA A 57 16.37 6.88 -1.11
CA ALA A 57 16.89 6.81 -2.47
C ALA A 57 15.84 6.41 -3.53
N TYR A 58 14.76 5.77 -3.09
CA TYR A 58 13.66 5.30 -3.94
C TYR A 58 12.39 6.15 -3.81
N GLN A 59 12.37 7.17 -2.95
CA GLN A 59 11.21 8.05 -2.83
C GLN A 59 11.20 9.09 -3.96
N ALA A 60 10.00 9.46 -4.40
CA ALA A 60 9.80 10.52 -5.36
C ALA A 60 10.30 11.86 -4.81
N LYS A 61 11.07 12.58 -5.63
CA LYS A 61 11.58 13.92 -5.30
C LYS A 61 10.55 14.98 -5.65
N GLU A 62 9.43 14.96 -4.94
CA GLU A 62 8.31 15.89 -5.09
C GLU A 62 8.25 16.82 -3.87
N THR A 63 7.86 18.07 -4.07
CA THR A 63 7.63 19.03 -2.97
C THR A 63 6.17 19.41 -2.95
N TRP A 64 5.47 19.02 -1.88
CA TRP A 64 4.07 19.32 -1.65
C TRP A 64 3.91 20.21 -0.42
N TYR A 65 2.74 20.79 -0.26
CA TYR A 65 2.47 21.78 0.79
C TYR A 65 1.32 21.34 1.68
N GLY A 66 1.48 21.49 2.99
CA GLY A 66 0.37 21.46 3.93
C GLY A 66 -0.45 22.75 3.84
N ARG A 67 -1.65 22.74 4.44
CA ARG A 67 -2.51 23.94 4.51
C ARG A 67 -1.84 25.13 5.20
N ASP A 68 -0.94 24.86 6.14
CA ASP A 68 -0.15 25.87 6.84
C ASP A 68 1.02 26.42 6.00
N GLY A 69 1.14 25.99 4.74
CA GLY A 69 2.19 26.37 3.82
C GLY A 69 3.52 25.66 4.05
N ARG A 70 3.62 24.73 5.00
CA ARG A 70 4.85 23.96 5.22
C ARG A 70 5.08 22.97 4.11
N GLU A 71 6.31 22.91 3.63
CA GLU A 71 6.75 21.96 2.63
C GLU A 71 6.93 20.56 3.25
N PHE A 72 6.57 19.54 2.49
CA PHE A 72 6.89 18.16 2.78
C PHE A 72 7.11 17.35 1.50
N HIS A 73 7.85 16.25 1.63
CA HIS A 73 8.05 15.29 0.55
C HIS A 73 7.07 14.12 0.75
N PRO A 74 6.16 13.85 -0.20
CA PRO A 74 5.26 12.71 -0.06
C PRO A 74 6.05 11.40 -0.26
N GLY A 75 5.83 10.40 0.60
CA GLY A 75 6.47 9.09 0.55
C GLY A 75 5.99 8.20 -0.61
N LEU A 76 5.92 8.74 -1.82
CA LEU A 76 5.45 8.07 -3.03
C LEU A 76 6.63 7.44 -3.78
N HIS A 77 6.37 6.35 -4.49
CA HIS A 77 7.35 5.63 -5.29
C HIS A 77 6.85 5.51 -6.72
N TYR A 78 7.55 6.17 -7.65
CA TYR A 78 7.25 6.10 -9.09
C TYR A 78 8.16 5.07 -9.74
N PHE A 79 7.67 3.84 -9.80
CA PHE A 79 8.33 2.74 -10.51
C PHE A 79 7.30 1.83 -11.13
N VAL A 80 7.72 0.98 -12.06
CA VAL A 80 6.92 -0.17 -12.47
C VAL A 80 6.56 -1.01 -11.24
N GLY A 81 5.27 -1.18 -10.96
CA GLY A 81 4.76 -1.80 -9.72
C GLY A 81 4.34 -0.82 -8.61
N GLY A 82 4.66 0.46 -8.74
CA GLY A 82 4.28 1.54 -7.81
C GLY A 82 4.71 1.31 -6.36
N ASN A 83 3.90 1.77 -5.40
CA ASN A 83 4.20 1.62 -3.97
C ASN A 83 4.27 0.16 -3.49
N SER A 84 3.75 -0.82 -4.25
CA SER A 84 3.93 -2.24 -3.90
C SER A 84 5.39 -2.70 -4.01
N LYS A 85 6.28 -1.94 -4.63
CA LYS A 85 7.73 -2.25 -4.59
C LYS A 85 8.30 -2.24 -3.18
N VAL A 86 7.73 -1.44 -2.27
CA VAL A 86 8.27 -1.22 -0.91
C VAL A 86 7.30 -1.60 0.21
N TYR A 87 6.07 -2.03 -0.10
CA TYR A 87 5.10 -2.42 0.92
C TYR A 87 5.51 -3.69 1.70
N GLY A 88 4.87 -3.93 2.84
CA GLY A 88 5.08 -5.12 3.67
C GLY A 88 4.38 -6.39 3.19
N ALA A 89 3.70 -6.36 2.04
CA ALA A 89 2.96 -7.49 1.46
C ALA A 89 1.88 -8.13 2.36
N ALA A 90 1.45 -7.45 3.42
CA ALA A 90 0.26 -7.83 4.18
C ALA A 90 -0.98 -7.56 3.32
N LEU A 91 -1.76 -8.60 3.03
CA LEU A 91 -2.88 -8.55 2.08
C LEU A 91 -4.17 -9.04 2.74
N PHE A 92 -4.72 -8.19 3.59
CA PHE A 92 -6.00 -8.40 4.25
C PHE A 92 -7.19 -8.20 3.31
N ARG A 93 -8.27 -8.94 3.55
CA ARG A 93 -9.60 -8.57 3.06
C ARG A 93 -10.19 -7.50 3.99
N LEU A 94 -11.02 -6.61 3.44
CA LEU A 94 -11.96 -5.86 4.27
C LEU A 94 -12.98 -6.82 4.87
N ARG A 95 -13.53 -6.47 6.04
CA ARG A 95 -14.48 -7.29 6.80
C ARG A 95 -15.87 -7.06 6.23
N THR A 96 -16.82 -7.95 6.53
CA THR A 96 -18.19 -7.80 6.00
C THR A 96 -18.82 -6.49 6.48
N GLU A 97 -18.55 -6.13 7.73
CA GLU A 97 -18.97 -4.91 8.41
C GLU A 97 -18.43 -3.65 7.72
N ASP A 98 -17.22 -3.68 7.15
CA ASP A 98 -16.59 -2.52 6.50
C ASP A 98 -17.33 -2.06 5.23
N PHE A 99 -18.18 -2.92 4.65
CA PHE A 99 -19.06 -2.56 3.54
C PHE A 99 -20.37 -1.91 4.02
N GLY A 100 -20.70 -2.02 5.31
CA GLY A 100 -21.82 -1.36 5.95
C GLY A 100 -21.45 0.01 6.52
N GLU A 101 -22.42 0.66 7.15
CA GLU A 101 -22.17 1.88 7.92
C GLU A 101 -21.53 1.51 9.26
N ILE A 102 -20.37 2.09 9.57
CA ILE A 102 -19.68 1.88 10.84
C ILE A 102 -19.61 3.20 11.61
N ARG A 103 -20.06 3.18 12.86
CA ARG A 103 -19.94 4.31 13.77
C ARG A 103 -18.60 4.25 14.51
N HIS A 104 -17.88 5.36 14.47
CA HIS A 104 -16.66 5.61 15.23
C HIS A 104 -16.91 6.74 16.25
N VAL A 105 -15.95 7.00 17.13
CA VAL A 105 -16.10 8.05 18.16
C VAL A 105 -16.21 9.46 17.55
N ASP A 106 -15.49 9.70 16.45
CA ASP A 106 -15.40 11.02 15.80
C ASP A 106 -16.32 11.17 14.58
N GLY A 107 -17.16 10.16 14.27
CA GLY A 107 -18.07 10.22 13.14
C GLY A 107 -18.46 8.85 12.58
N VAL A 108 -18.82 8.82 11.31
CA VAL A 108 -19.36 7.64 10.63
C VAL A 108 -18.53 7.36 9.38
N SER A 109 -18.13 6.10 9.22
CA SER A 109 -17.69 5.56 7.93
C SER A 109 -18.93 5.11 7.16
N PRO A 110 -19.26 5.75 6.02
CA PRO A 110 -20.50 5.48 5.30
C PRO A 110 -20.49 4.11 4.62
N ALA A 111 -21.67 3.52 4.46
CA ALA A 111 -21.83 2.26 3.77
C ALA A 111 -21.38 2.33 2.31
N TRP A 112 -20.82 1.23 1.83
CA TRP A 112 -20.53 1.04 0.41
C TRP A 112 -21.84 0.82 -0.37
N PRO A 113 -21.87 1.18 -1.67
CA PRO A 113 -23.03 0.90 -2.51
C PRO A 113 -23.19 -0.60 -2.84
N LEU A 114 -22.21 -1.44 -2.52
CA LEU A 114 -22.18 -2.88 -2.74
C LEU A 114 -21.69 -3.59 -1.48
N GLY A 115 -22.22 -4.78 -1.21
CA GLY A 115 -21.80 -5.62 -0.08
C GLY A 115 -20.53 -6.42 -0.38
N TYR A 116 -19.99 -7.05 0.67
CA TYR A 116 -18.80 -7.90 0.61
C TYR A 116 -18.91 -9.03 -0.43
N ASP A 117 -20.10 -9.60 -0.60
CA ASP A 117 -20.40 -10.69 -1.53
C ASP A 117 -20.12 -10.33 -2.99
N ALA A 118 -20.25 -9.05 -3.36
CA ALA A 118 -19.85 -8.56 -4.68
C ALA A 118 -18.32 -8.61 -4.90
N PHE A 119 -17.53 -8.52 -3.82
CA PHE A 119 -16.07 -8.48 -3.86
C PHE A 119 -15.41 -9.82 -3.53
N GLU A 120 -16.08 -10.72 -2.81
CA GLU A 120 -15.54 -12.01 -2.38
C GLU A 120 -14.88 -12.82 -3.51
N PRO A 121 -15.49 -12.96 -4.70
CA PRO A 121 -14.85 -13.67 -5.80
C PRO A 121 -13.56 -12.99 -6.29
N TYR A 122 -13.53 -11.65 -6.25
CA TYR A 122 -12.37 -10.86 -6.65
C TYR A 122 -11.27 -10.87 -5.60
N TYR A 123 -11.61 -10.96 -4.30
CA TYR A 123 -10.63 -11.23 -3.25
C TYR A 123 -9.97 -12.59 -3.46
N ASN A 124 -10.73 -13.63 -3.79
CA ASN A 124 -10.17 -14.95 -4.13
C ASN A 124 -9.24 -14.88 -5.35
N GLU A 125 -9.61 -14.11 -6.39
CA GLU A 125 -8.73 -13.91 -7.55
C GLU A 125 -7.45 -13.15 -7.18
N ALA A 126 -7.56 -12.09 -6.38
CA ALA A 126 -6.43 -11.30 -5.93
C ALA A 126 -5.48 -12.13 -5.06
N GLU A 127 -5.99 -12.93 -4.11
CA GLU A 127 -5.15 -13.80 -3.28
C GLU A 127 -4.36 -14.81 -4.11
N ARG A 128 -4.97 -15.39 -5.15
CA ARG A 128 -4.25 -16.27 -6.09
C ARG A 128 -3.19 -15.51 -6.88
N LEU A 129 -3.55 -14.36 -7.44
CA LEU A 129 -2.64 -13.56 -8.26
C LEU A 129 -1.44 -13.04 -7.47
N PHE A 130 -1.65 -12.63 -6.22
CA PHE A 130 -0.64 -12.08 -5.34
C PHE A 130 0.03 -13.12 -4.44
N HIS A 131 -0.18 -14.43 -4.71
CA HIS A 131 0.45 -15.51 -3.95
C HIS A 131 0.26 -15.36 -2.44
N VAL A 132 -0.99 -15.15 -2.00
CA VAL A 132 -1.26 -14.90 -0.59
C VAL A 132 -1.20 -16.20 0.21
N HIS A 133 -0.27 -16.25 1.15
CA HIS A 133 -0.11 -17.27 2.18
C HIS A 133 -1.01 -16.94 3.36
N GLY A 134 -1.74 -17.92 3.90
CA GLY A 134 -2.55 -17.74 5.10
C GLY A 134 -3.32 -18.99 5.47
N GLN A 135 -4.09 -18.92 6.55
CA GLN A 135 -4.97 -19.98 7.00
C GLN A 135 -6.34 -19.40 7.38
N ARG A 136 -7.41 -19.97 6.82
CA ARG A 136 -8.79 -19.58 7.16
C ARG A 136 -9.18 -20.15 8.52
N GLY A 137 -10.06 -19.45 9.21
CA GLY A 137 -10.60 -19.78 10.52
C GLY A 137 -9.71 -19.38 11.70
N GLU A 138 -8.59 -18.69 11.47
CA GLU A 138 -7.71 -18.23 12.55
C GLU A 138 -8.01 -16.80 13.00
N ASP A 139 -8.35 -15.90 12.05
CA ASP A 139 -8.68 -14.51 12.36
C ASP A 139 -10.15 -14.45 12.83
N PRO A 140 -10.43 -14.05 14.08
CA PRO A 140 -11.79 -14.03 14.62
C PRO A 140 -12.73 -13.05 13.90
N THR A 141 -12.19 -12.17 13.06
CA THR A 141 -12.92 -11.15 12.30
C THR A 141 -12.86 -11.36 10.79
N GLU A 142 -12.24 -12.43 10.30
CA GLU A 142 -12.14 -12.62 8.85
C GLU A 142 -13.52 -12.79 8.21
N PRO A 143 -13.74 -12.19 7.04
CA PRO A 143 -15.00 -12.35 6.33
C PRO A 143 -15.13 -13.76 5.73
N PRO A 144 -16.35 -14.24 5.46
CA PRO A 144 -16.57 -15.54 4.81
C PRO A 144 -15.84 -15.64 3.47
N SER A 145 -15.27 -16.81 3.18
CA SER A 145 -14.63 -17.09 1.89
C SER A 145 -15.12 -18.42 1.32
N SER A 146 -15.38 -18.44 0.02
CA SER A 146 -15.77 -19.64 -0.73
C SER A 146 -14.59 -20.56 -1.04
N ALA A 147 -13.35 -20.09 -0.83
CA ALA A 147 -12.13 -20.86 -1.06
C ALA A 147 -11.09 -20.70 0.08
N PRO A 148 -10.23 -21.72 0.31
CA PRO A 148 -9.07 -21.57 1.17
C PRO A 148 -8.07 -20.57 0.58
N PHE A 149 -7.09 -20.13 1.38
CA PHE A 149 -5.93 -19.44 0.85
C PHE A 149 -5.20 -20.34 -0.18
N PRO A 150 -4.62 -19.77 -1.24
CA PRO A 150 -3.94 -20.54 -2.27
C PRO A 150 -2.61 -21.14 -1.81
N TYR A 151 -2.00 -20.58 -0.76
CA TYR A 151 -0.73 -21.04 -0.20
C TYR A 151 -0.84 -21.21 1.33
N PRO A 152 -0.13 -22.19 1.92
CA PRO A 152 -0.15 -22.40 3.37
C PRO A 152 0.39 -21.18 4.12
N PRO A 153 0.02 -20.99 5.41
CA PRO A 153 0.50 -19.86 6.19
C PRO A 153 2.02 -19.87 6.31
N VAL A 154 2.61 -18.67 6.40
CA VAL A 154 4.04 -18.48 6.59
C VAL A 154 4.39 -18.87 8.02
N SER A 155 5.23 -19.89 8.20
CA SER A 155 5.58 -20.39 9.54
C SER A 155 6.22 -19.32 10.41
N HIS A 156 5.86 -19.34 11.70
CA HIS A 156 6.49 -18.52 12.73
C HIS A 156 7.87 -19.07 13.09
N GLU A 157 8.85 -18.18 13.18
CA GLU A 157 10.10 -18.48 13.87
C GLU A 157 9.89 -18.57 15.40
N PRO A 158 10.77 -19.25 16.15
CA PRO A 158 10.50 -19.64 17.54
C PRO A 158 10.05 -18.50 18.48
N ARG A 159 10.62 -17.29 18.34
CA ARG A 159 10.22 -16.15 19.16
C ARG A 159 8.82 -15.65 18.84
N VAL A 160 8.44 -15.65 17.57
CA VAL A 160 7.10 -15.24 17.12
C VAL A 160 6.06 -16.31 17.52
N ALA A 161 6.43 -17.59 17.43
CA ALA A 161 5.58 -18.67 17.94
C ALA A 161 5.34 -18.54 19.45
N ALA A 162 6.38 -18.23 20.24
CA ALA A 162 6.24 -17.99 21.67
C ALA A 162 5.35 -16.77 21.97
N LEU A 163 5.48 -15.69 21.19
CA LEU A 163 4.59 -14.52 21.30
C LEU A 163 3.13 -14.87 21.00
N ALA A 164 2.88 -15.70 19.98
CA ALA A 164 1.53 -16.19 19.68
C ALA A 164 0.94 -16.98 20.87
N GLU A 165 1.72 -17.84 21.52
CA GLU A 165 1.26 -18.53 22.74
C GLU A 165 1.00 -17.56 23.89
N THR A 166 1.82 -16.52 24.07
CA THR A 166 1.56 -15.47 25.07
C THR A 166 0.23 -14.78 24.81
N PHE A 167 -0.03 -14.33 23.58
CA PHE A 167 -1.30 -13.70 23.23
C PHE A 167 -2.50 -14.62 23.44
N ARG A 168 -2.38 -15.92 23.14
CA ARG A 168 -3.44 -16.90 23.48
C ARG A 168 -3.64 -17.05 24.98
N GLY A 169 -2.56 -17.01 25.76
CA GLY A 169 -2.60 -17.03 27.23
C GLY A 169 -3.36 -15.84 27.82
N GLU A 170 -3.28 -14.68 27.17
CA GLU A 170 -4.04 -13.47 27.50
C GLU A 170 -5.47 -13.46 26.92
N GLY A 171 -5.91 -14.56 26.30
CA GLY A 171 -7.26 -14.73 25.77
C GLY A 171 -7.50 -14.09 24.39
N LEU A 172 -6.44 -13.70 23.67
CA LEU A 172 -6.53 -13.18 22.31
C LEU A 172 -6.46 -14.30 21.27
N HIS A 173 -6.79 -13.97 20.02
CA HIS A 173 -6.80 -14.90 18.89
C HIS A 173 -5.74 -14.49 17.85
N PRO A 174 -4.44 -14.71 18.14
CA PRO A 174 -3.40 -14.42 17.18
C PRO A 174 -3.47 -15.38 15.99
N PHE A 175 -3.28 -14.84 14.79
CA PHE A 175 -3.39 -15.58 13.53
C PHE A 175 -2.21 -15.31 12.60
N HIS A 176 -2.01 -16.22 11.64
CA HIS A 176 -0.99 -16.04 10.62
C HIS A 176 -1.36 -14.88 9.70
N LEU A 177 -0.47 -13.88 9.63
CA LEU A 177 -0.64 -12.71 8.79
C LEU A 177 -0.76 -13.12 7.32
N PRO A 178 -1.82 -12.70 6.59
CA PRO A 178 -1.93 -12.99 5.16
C PRO A 178 -0.86 -12.24 4.37
N LEU A 179 0.03 -12.97 3.70
CA LEU A 179 1.22 -12.41 3.07
C LEU A 179 1.35 -12.79 1.59
N GLY A 180 1.46 -11.78 0.72
CA GLY A 180 1.76 -11.98 -0.71
C GLY A 180 3.24 -12.21 -0.96
N ILE A 181 3.66 -13.47 -1.00
CA ILE A 181 5.08 -13.84 -1.15
C ILE A 181 5.25 -15.07 -2.05
N LEU A 182 6.36 -15.09 -2.80
CA LEU A 182 6.75 -16.24 -3.61
C LEU A 182 7.68 -17.13 -2.77
N LEU A 183 7.09 -17.83 -1.80
CA LEU A 183 7.81 -18.63 -0.81
C LEU A 183 7.45 -20.12 -0.93
N ASP A 184 8.47 -20.95 -1.11
CA ASP A 184 8.39 -22.38 -0.84
C ASP A 184 9.23 -22.70 0.40
N GLU A 185 8.60 -23.21 1.45
CA GLU A 185 9.29 -23.55 2.69
C GLU A 185 9.05 -24.98 3.17
N LYS A 186 10.02 -25.48 3.95
CA LYS A 186 9.97 -26.78 4.60
C LYS A 186 10.61 -26.66 5.98
N ASP A 187 9.96 -27.22 7.00
CA ASP A 187 10.44 -27.20 8.39
C ASP A 187 10.79 -25.77 8.88
N GLY A 188 9.97 -24.80 8.47
CA GLY A 188 10.12 -23.38 8.81
C GLY A 188 11.28 -22.65 8.11
N LYS A 189 11.83 -23.22 7.03
CA LYS A 189 12.94 -22.62 6.28
C LYS A 189 12.62 -22.57 4.79
N ALA A 190 12.98 -21.47 4.13
CA ALA A 190 12.90 -21.36 2.68
C ALA A 190 13.71 -22.49 2.02
N THR A 191 13.13 -23.15 1.02
CA THR A 191 13.81 -24.19 0.25
C THR A 191 14.89 -23.59 -0.66
N PRO A 192 15.89 -24.36 -1.11
CA PRO A 192 16.93 -23.85 -2.02
C PRO A 192 16.42 -23.31 -3.36
N THR A 193 15.20 -23.67 -3.77
CA THR A 193 14.55 -23.19 -5.01
C THR A 193 13.56 -22.05 -4.78
N SER A 194 13.28 -21.69 -3.52
CA SER A 194 12.38 -20.59 -3.20
C SER A 194 12.94 -19.25 -3.68
N ILE A 195 12.08 -18.39 -4.23
CA ILE A 195 12.47 -17.04 -4.65
C ILE A 195 12.58 -16.13 -3.42
N CYS A 196 11.58 -16.15 -2.55
CA CYS A 196 11.68 -15.50 -1.25
C CYS A 196 12.58 -16.33 -0.33
N ILE A 197 13.62 -15.70 0.19
CA ILE A 197 14.58 -16.32 1.11
C ILE A 197 14.28 -15.99 2.58
N ARG A 198 13.14 -15.35 2.87
CA ARG A 198 12.78 -14.86 4.20
C ARG A 198 13.86 -13.94 4.82
N CYS A 199 14.34 -12.96 4.05
CA CYS A 199 15.34 -12.01 4.55
C CYS A 199 14.74 -11.00 5.53
N ASP A 200 15.61 -10.39 6.33
CA ASP A 200 15.31 -9.31 7.28
C ASP A 200 14.99 -7.95 6.62
N THR A 201 15.20 -7.85 5.31
CA THR A 201 15.02 -6.66 4.47
C THR A 201 13.81 -6.84 3.55
N PHE A 202 12.64 -6.98 4.17
CA PHE A 202 11.38 -7.26 3.48
C PHE A 202 10.38 -6.10 3.53
N ASP A 203 9.92 -5.70 4.71
CA ASP A 203 8.92 -4.63 4.89
C ASP A 203 9.58 -3.24 4.77
N GLY A 204 9.08 -2.37 3.89
CA GLY A 204 9.72 -1.09 3.57
C GLY A 204 10.86 -1.17 2.53
N TYR A 205 11.30 -2.39 2.17
CA TYR A 205 12.44 -2.60 1.28
C TYR A 205 12.02 -3.08 -0.12
N PRO A 206 12.64 -2.54 -1.19
CA PRO A 206 12.57 -3.16 -2.50
C PRO A 206 13.14 -4.58 -2.48
N CYS A 207 12.39 -5.57 -2.96
CA CYS A 207 12.88 -6.95 -2.93
C CYS A 207 13.95 -7.18 -4.01
N LEU A 208 15.20 -7.43 -3.61
CA LEU A 208 16.29 -7.74 -4.53
C LEU A 208 16.04 -9.00 -5.38
N LEU A 209 15.32 -9.98 -4.83
CA LEU A 209 15.11 -11.28 -5.43
C LEU A 209 13.79 -11.42 -6.18
N ASN A 210 12.93 -10.40 -6.16
CA ASN A 210 11.54 -10.49 -6.64
C ASN A 210 10.73 -11.60 -5.94
N GLY A 211 11.05 -11.90 -4.67
CA GLY A 211 10.28 -12.85 -3.85
C GLY A 211 9.08 -12.24 -3.13
N LYS A 212 8.95 -10.91 -3.16
CA LYS A 212 7.78 -10.17 -2.69
C LYS A 212 6.79 -10.10 -3.85
N ALA A 213 5.52 -10.45 -3.64
CA ALA A 213 4.51 -10.44 -4.69
C ALA A 213 4.04 -9.00 -5.01
N ASP A 214 4.93 -8.15 -5.51
CA ASP A 214 4.57 -6.80 -5.94
C ASP A 214 3.98 -6.79 -7.36
N ALA A 215 3.26 -5.71 -7.69
CA ALA A 215 2.51 -5.63 -8.95
C ALA A 215 3.39 -5.72 -10.21
N GLN A 216 4.67 -5.33 -10.15
CA GLN A 216 5.59 -5.57 -11.26
C GLN A 216 5.79 -7.07 -11.44
N VAL A 217 6.14 -7.76 -10.35
CA VAL A 217 6.57 -9.17 -10.33
C VAL A 217 5.44 -10.11 -10.72
N VAL A 218 4.24 -9.93 -10.15
CA VAL A 218 3.13 -10.89 -10.34
C VAL A 218 2.11 -10.46 -11.40
N CYS A 219 2.09 -9.19 -11.82
CA CYS A 219 1.14 -8.70 -12.82
C CYS A 219 1.82 -8.20 -14.09
N VAL A 220 2.63 -7.14 -14.01
CA VAL A 220 3.11 -6.40 -15.20
C VAL A 220 4.08 -7.23 -16.04
N ASP A 221 5.16 -7.74 -15.43
CA ASP A 221 6.19 -8.49 -16.16
C ASP A 221 5.63 -9.80 -16.76
N PRO A 222 4.84 -10.61 -16.02
CA PRO A 222 4.18 -11.78 -16.60
C PRO A 222 3.20 -11.42 -17.73
N ALA A 223 2.45 -10.32 -17.61
CA ALA A 223 1.53 -9.88 -18.66
C ALA A 223 2.27 -9.50 -19.95
N LEU A 224 3.34 -8.71 -19.84
CA LEU A 224 4.17 -8.30 -20.97
C LEU A 224 4.84 -9.50 -21.66
N ALA A 225 5.32 -10.46 -20.88
CA ALA A 225 5.95 -11.67 -21.41
C ALA A 225 4.95 -12.58 -22.16
N ALA A 226 3.71 -12.69 -21.64
CA ALA A 226 2.70 -13.58 -22.21
C ALA A 226 1.91 -12.95 -23.38
N HIS A 227 1.82 -11.62 -23.47
CA HIS A 227 0.86 -10.94 -24.33
C HIS A 227 1.51 -9.83 -25.17
N PRO A 228 1.79 -10.06 -26.47
CA PRO A 228 2.41 -9.06 -27.34
C PRO A 228 1.51 -7.85 -27.65
N ASN A 229 0.21 -7.94 -27.33
CA ASN A 229 -0.77 -6.85 -27.47
C ASN A 229 -0.74 -5.85 -26.29
N LEU A 230 0.09 -6.07 -25.28
CA LEU A 230 0.33 -5.13 -24.18
C LEU A 230 1.67 -4.41 -24.40
N THR A 231 1.65 -3.09 -24.40
CA THR A 231 2.86 -2.25 -24.47
C THR A 231 3.00 -1.44 -23.18
N LEU A 232 4.18 -1.47 -22.57
CA LEU A 232 4.55 -0.61 -21.44
C LEU A 232 5.42 0.54 -21.93
N LEU A 233 5.06 1.77 -21.57
CA LEU A 233 5.93 2.94 -21.67
C LEU A 233 6.30 3.42 -20.28
N THR A 234 7.59 3.38 -19.97
CA THR A 234 8.16 3.96 -18.74
C THR A 234 8.58 5.40 -18.94
N ASN A 235 8.86 6.09 -17.84
CA ASN A 235 9.21 7.52 -17.83
C ASN A 235 8.16 8.40 -18.52
N ALA A 236 6.90 7.95 -18.54
CA ALA A 236 5.78 8.52 -19.27
C ALA A 236 4.83 9.23 -18.30
N TYR A 237 5.06 10.53 -18.09
CA TYR A 237 4.21 11.33 -17.21
C TYR A 237 2.95 11.79 -17.95
N VAL A 238 1.78 11.28 -17.59
CA VAL A 238 0.51 11.78 -18.14
C VAL A 238 0.18 13.12 -17.51
N SER A 239 0.32 14.19 -18.29
CA SER A 239 0.15 15.57 -17.82
C SER A 239 -1.29 16.08 -17.95
N LYS A 240 -2.10 15.54 -18.87
CA LYS A 240 -3.49 15.97 -19.06
C LYS A 240 -4.33 14.92 -19.79
N LEU A 241 -5.60 14.82 -19.43
CA LEU A 241 -6.65 14.21 -20.25
C LEU A 241 -7.43 15.30 -20.97
N GLU A 242 -7.53 15.19 -22.29
CA GLU A 242 -8.30 16.07 -23.14
C GLU A 242 -9.61 15.38 -23.55
N THR A 243 -10.72 16.12 -23.47
CA THR A 243 -12.02 15.65 -23.94
C THR A 243 -12.35 16.20 -25.32
N ASP A 244 -13.25 15.53 -26.01
CA ASP A 244 -13.90 16.11 -27.19
C ASP A 244 -14.66 17.40 -26.86
N ALA A 245 -15.17 18.07 -27.90
CA ALA A 245 -15.92 19.32 -27.75
C ALA A 245 -17.21 19.19 -26.90
N SER A 246 -17.76 17.98 -26.79
CA SER A 246 -18.94 17.71 -25.95
C SER A 246 -18.59 17.56 -24.47
N GLY A 247 -17.31 17.33 -24.15
CA GLY A 247 -16.85 17.04 -22.80
C GLY A 247 -17.20 15.64 -22.30
N ARG A 248 -17.76 14.76 -23.15
CA ARG A 248 -18.29 13.45 -22.72
C ARG A 248 -17.35 12.28 -22.97
N SER A 249 -16.39 12.44 -23.88
CA SER A 249 -15.39 11.41 -24.18
C SER A 249 -13.99 12.00 -24.08
N VAL A 250 -13.06 11.23 -23.51
CA VAL A 250 -11.62 11.55 -23.59
C VAL A 250 -11.18 11.30 -25.03
N SER A 251 -10.62 12.33 -25.68
CA SER A 251 -10.10 12.27 -27.06
C SER A 251 -8.57 12.22 -27.10
N GLY A 252 -7.90 12.63 -26.02
CA GLY A 252 -6.44 12.70 -25.97
C GLY A 252 -5.87 12.44 -24.58
N VAL A 253 -4.78 11.67 -24.52
CA VAL A 253 -3.93 11.45 -23.35
C VAL A 253 -2.59 12.12 -23.63
N HIS A 254 -2.30 13.22 -22.95
CA HIS A 254 -1.07 13.98 -23.12
C HIS A 254 0.02 13.41 -22.21
N VAL A 255 1.17 13.07 -22.80
CA VAL A 255 2.29 12.42 -22.13
C VAL A 255 3.55 13.26 -22.30
N GLU A 256 4.27 13.50 -21.21
CA GLU A 256 5.61 14.07 -21.22
C GLU A 256 6.63 12.94 -21.01
N ARG A 257 7.50 12.72 -21.98
CA ARG A 257 8.50 11.64 -21.95
C ARG A 257 9.80 12.09 -22.61
N ALA A 258 10.92 11.91 -21.91
CA ALA A 258 12.26 12.30 -22.38
C ALA A 258 12.36 13.75 -22.90
N GLY A 259 11.61 14.68 -22.27
CA GLY A 259 11.56 16.09 -22.66
C GLY A 259 10.66 16.40 -23.87
N ASN A 260 9.97 15.39 -24.43
CA ASN A 260 9.05 15.55 -25.54
C ASN A 260 7.59 15.45 -25.08
N ALA A 261 6.72 16.19 -25.77
CA ALA A 261 5.28 16.06 -25.63
C ALA A 261 4.75 15.06 -26.66
N GLU A 262 4.03 14.06 -26.16
CA GLU A 262 3.39 12.99 -26.94
C GLU A 262 1.87 13.02 -26.67
N GLN A 263 1.10 12.51 -27.63
CA GLN A 263 -0.35 12.41 -27.49
C GLN A 263 -0.83 11.05 -28.01
N TYR A 264 -1.62 10.37 -27.19
CA TYR A 264 -2.23 9.08 -27.50
C TYR A 264 -3.76 9.19 -27.43
N SER A 265 -4.46 8.27 -28.09
CA SER A 265 -5.92 8.15 -27.98
C SER A 265 -6.33 6.71 -27.69
N ALA A 266 -7.47 6.52 -27.03
CA ALA A 266 -8.04 5.19 -26.82
C ALA A 266 -9.56 5.19 -26.68
N ASP A 267 -10.17 4.03 -26.90
CA ASP A 267 -11.61 3.83 -26.65
C ASP A 267 -11.93 3.86 -25.15
N ILE A 268 -11.03 3.34 -24.32
CA ILE A 268 -11.13 3.34 -22.86
C ILE A 268 -9.84 3.88 -22.25
N VAL A 269 -9.98 4.82 -21.31
CA VAL A 269 -8.86 5.32 -20.50
C VAL A 269 -9.11 4.99 -19.04
N VAL A 270 -8.18 4.26 -18.42
CA VAL A 270 -8.21 3.86 -17.02
C VAL A 270 -7.21 4.71 -16.23
N VAL A 271 -7.70 5.47 -15.26
CA VAL A 271 -6.86 6.27 -14.35
C VAL A 271 -6.53 5.42 -13.12
N ALA A 272 -5.29 4.96 -13.01
CA ALA A 272 -4.79 4.09 -11.94
C ALA A 272 -3.47 4.61 -11.33
N CYS A 273 -3.35 5.94 -11.20
CA CYS A 273 -2.12 6.63 -10.79
C CYS A 273 -1.81 6.52 -9.28
N GLY A 274 -2.64 5.82 -8.50
CA GLY A 274 -2.70 5.90 -7.03
C GLY A 274 -3.67 7.00 -6.56
N ALA A 275 -4.09 6.97 -5.29
CA ALA A 275 -5.19 7.80 -4.78
C ALA A 275 -4.98 9.31 -5.04
N LEU A 276 -3.85 9.85 -4.62
CA LEU A 276 -3.52 11.27 -4.72
C LEU A 276 -3.27 11.70 -6.18
N SER A 277 -2.42 10.98 -6.91
CA SER A 277 -2.05 11.34 -8.29
C SER A 277 -3.22 11.17 -9.28
N SER A 278 -4.17 10.28 -9.02
CA SER A 278 -5.38 10.13 -9.84
C SER A 278 -6.29 11.35 -9.70
N ALA A 279 -6.53 11.81 -8.46
CA ALA A 279 -7.27 13.04 -8.22
C ALA A 279 -6.56 14.25 -8.84
N LEU A 280 -5.24 14.35 -8.66
CA LEU A 280 -4.42 15.40 -9.22
C LEU A 280 -4.44 15.43 -10.76
N LEU A 281 -4.45 14.27 -11.43
CA LEU A 281 -4.60 14.18 -12.90
C LEU A 281 -5.97 14.69 -13.35
N LEU A 282 -7.04 14.26 -12.68
CA LEU A 282 -8.40 14.70 -12.99
C LEU A 282 -8.58 16.21 -12.78
N LEU A 283 -8.05 16.77 -11.68
CA LEU A 283 -8.08 18.20 -11.38
C LEU A 283 -7.32 19.03 -12.42
N ARG A 284 -6.11 18.61 -12.83
CA ARG A 284 -5.34 19.33 -13.87
C ARG A 284 -5.92 19.16 -15.28
N SER A 285 -6.84 18.22 -15.47
CA SER A 285 -7.55 17.98 -16.74
C SER A 285 -8.78 18.89 -16.90
N ALA A 286 -8.74 20.08 -16.32
CA ALA A 286 -9.79 21.10 -16.50
C ALA A 286 -9.86 21.59 -17.95
N SER A 287 -11.08 21.92 -18.38
CA SER A 287 -11.42 22.45 -19.69
C SER A 287 -12.64 23.36 -19.57
N ASP A 288 -13.05 24.03 -20.66
CA ASP A 288 -14.26 24.87 -20.66
C ASP A 288 -15.53 24.08 -20.27
N GLN A 289 -15.60 22.79 -20.61
CA GLN A 289 -16.71 21.91 -20.21
C GLN A 289 -16.58 21.38 -18.78
N HIS A 290 -15.35 21.36 -18.25
CA HIS A 290 -15.01 20.85 -16.92
C HIS A 290 -14.13 21.86 -16.16
N PRO A 291 -14.65 23.06 -15.83
CA PRO A 291 -13.84 24.18 -15.32
C PRO A 291 -13.18 23.89 -13.96
N HIS A 292 -13.66 22.87 -13.24
CA HIS A 292 -13.15 22.45 -11.94
C HIS A 292 -12.41 21.10 -11.97
N GLY A 293 -12.00 20.65 -13.17
CA GLY A 293 -11.36 19.36 -13.38
C GLY A 293 -12.30 18.31 -13.97
N LEU A 294 -11.72 17.39 -14.75
CA LEU A 294 -12.46 16.30 -15.39
C LEU A 294 -13.09 15.39 -14.34
N ALA A 295 -14.33 14.94 -14.60
CA ALA A 295 -15.13 14.10 -13.69
C ALA A 295 -15.43 14.73 -12.31
N ASN A 296 -15.19 16.03 -12.14
CA ASN A 296 -15.41 16.72 -10.86
C ASN A 296 -16.78 17.42 -10.75
N GLY A 297 -17.81 16.93 -11.47
CA GLY A 297 -19.15 17.51 -11.43
C GLY A 297 -19.84 17.43 -10.06
N SER A 298 -19.43 16.47 -9.21
CA SER A 298 -19.89 16.34 -7.82
C SER A 298 -19.08 17.20 -6.83
N GLY A 299 -17.97 17.80 -7.26
CA GLY A 299 -17.03 18.51 -6.40
C GLY A 299 -16.23 17.61 -5.44
N GLN A 300 -16.28 16.29 -5.62
CA GLN A 300 -15.65 15.30 -4.73
C GLN A 300 -14.21 14.93 -5.12
N VAL A 301 -13.76 15.25 -6.33
CA VAL A 301 -12.40 14.88 -6.76
C VAL A 301 -11.38 15.56 -5.87
N GLY A 302 -10.52 14.73 -5.27
CA GLY A 302 -9.50 15.14 -4.33
C GLY A 302 -9.97 15.27 -2.88
N ARG A 303 -11.26 15.13 -2.56
CA ARG A 303 -11.81 15.22 -1.18
C ARG A 303 -11.96 13.83 -0.52
N ASN A 304 -12.32 13.85 0.75
CA ASN A 304 -12.50 12.66 1.60
C ASN A 304 -11.22 11.82 1.65
N TYR A 305 -10.07 12.51 1.59
CA TYR A 305 -8.80 11.84 1.66
C TYR A 305 -8.67 11.18 3.03
N MET A 306 -8.45 9.86 2.99
CA MET A 306 -8.28 9.00 4.13
C MET A 306 -6.89 8.37 4.08
N ARG A 307 -6.30 8.21 5.25
CA ARG A 307 -5.12 7.39 5.50
C ARG A 307 -5.30 6.71 6.85
N HIS A 308 -4.97 5.42 6.96
CA HIS A 308 -4.97 4.77 8.26
C HIS A 308 -4.17 5.57 9.29
N ASN A 309 -4.73 5.72 10.49
CA ASN A 309 -3.99 6.17 11.65
C ASN A 309 -3.03 5.06 12.03
N GLN A 310 -1.73 5.34 11.92
CA GLN A 310 -0.69 4.32 12.02
C GLN A 310 0.34 4.67 13.09
N SER A 311 0.80 3.64 13.79
CA SER A 311 1.92 3.77 14.71
C SER A 311 2.76 2.51 14.75
N VAL A 312 4.06 2.71 14.92
CA VAL A 312 5.01 1.65 15.22
C VAL A 312 5.18 1.59 16.74
N LEU A 313 4.95 0.43 17.32
CA LEU A 313 5.32 0.13 18.71
C LEU A 313 6.48 -0.84 18.72
N MET A 314 7.52 -0.52 19.48
CA MET A 314 8.69 -1.36 19.64
C MET A 314 8.76 -1.88 21.08
N ALA A 315 8.61 -3.19 21.25
CA ALA A 315 8.86 -3.86 22.52
C ALA A 315 10.36 -4.21 22.63
N LEU A 316 10.99 -3.85 23.75
CA LEU A 316 12.39 -4.17 24.03
C LEU A 316 12.49 -5.38 24.94
N LEU A 317 13.17 -6.41 24.47
CA LEU A 317 13.35 -7.68 25.15
C LEU A 317 14.64 -7.70 25.98
N ARG A 318 14.65 -8.48 27.06
CA ARG A 318 15.87 -8.74 27.83
C ARG A 318 16.88 -9.57 27.03
N GLU A 319 16.40 -10.61 26.35
CA GLU A 319 17.22 -11.49 25.53
C GLU A 319 17.25 -11.00 24.07
N PRO A 320 18.36 -11.26 23.35
CA PRO A 320 18.43 -11.00 21.91
C PRO A 320 17.29 -11.67 21.14
N ASN A 321 16.84 -10.99 20.10
CA ASN A 321 15.84 -11.51 19.18
C ASN A 321 16.51 -11.95 17.87
N GLU A 322 16.75 -13.25 17.77
CA GLU A 322 17.40 -13.89 16.61
C GLU A 322 16.45 -14.06 15.40
N THR A 323 15.18 -13.65 15.53
CA THR A 323 14.21 -13.79 14.43
C THR A 323 14.63 -12.95 13.23
N VAL A 324 14.68 -13.57 12.06
CA VAL A 324 15.02 -12.90 10.79
C VAL A 324 13.75 -12.36 10.12
N PHE A 325 12.75 -13.20 9.93
CA PHE A 325 11.50 -12.88 9.26
C PHE A 325 10.34 -12.79 10.26
N GLN A 326 10.24 -11.63 10.91
CA GLN A 326 9.31 -11.42 12.03
C GLN A 326 7.86 -11.21 11.61
N LYS A 327 7.64 -10.66 10.42
CA LYS A 327 6.33 -10.26 9.90
C LYS A 327 5.50 -11.47 9.52
N THR A 328 4.92 -12.16 10.52
CA THR A 328 4.10 -13.37 10.30
C THR A 328 2.87 -13.45 11.19
N LEU A 329 2.74 -12.60 12.21
CA LEU A 329 1.67 -12.66 13.21
C LEU A 329 0.80 -11.39 13.19
N ALA A 330 -0.51 -11.55 13.42
CA ALA A 330 -1.44 -10.45 13.63
C ALA A 330 -2.50 -10.79 14.69
N VAL A 331 -3.18 -9.75 15.18
CA VAL A 331 -4.24 -9.78 16.19
C VAL A 331 -5.33 -8.79 15.77
N SER A 332 -6.56 -9.26 15.68
CA SER A 332 -7.74 -8.52 15.20
C SER A 332 -8.88 -8.48 16.22
N ASP A 333 -8.67 -8.98 17.44
CA ASP A 333 -9.65 -8.99 18.52
C ASP A 333 -10.25 -7.60 18.81
N PHE A 334 -9.51 -6.53 18.50
CA PHE A 334 -9.92 -5.14 18.69
C PHE A 334 -10.49 -4.46 17.43
N TYR A 335 -10.63 -5.20 16.32
CA TYR A 335 -10.94 -4.63 15.01
C TYR A 335 -12.29 -3.89 15.02
N LEU A 336 -13.35 -4.55 15.51
CA LEU A 336 -14.70 -3.98 15.52
C LEU A 336 -15.07 -3.26 16.83
N ARG A 337 -14.46 -3.66 17.97
CA ARG A 337 -14.69 -3.11 19.32
C ARG A 337 -13.72 -3.75 20.32
N SER A 338 -13.73 -3.27 21.57
CA SER A 338 -13.09 -3.96 22.70
C SER A 338 -14.10 -4.24 23.82
N ASP A 339 -13.64 -4.95 24.85
CA ASP A 339 -14.39 -5.27 26.07
C ASP A 339 -14.84 -4.03 26.87
N ASP A 340 -14.06 -2.96 26.79
CA ASP A 340 -14.24 -1.70 27.52
C ASP A 340 -14.61 -0.50 26.62
N TRP A 341 -14.86 -0.73 25.32
CA TRP A 341 -15.14 0.32 24.36
C TRP A 341 -16.00 -0.16 23.19
N GLU A 342 -17.05 0.59 22.86
CA GLU A 342 -18.04 0.19 21.86
C GLU A 342 -17.61 0.44 20.40
N PHE A 343 -16.64 1.33 20.15
CA PHE A 343 -16.22 1.70 18.81
C PHE A 343 -15.01 0.86 18.32
N PRO A 344 -14.85 0.69 17.00
CA PRO A 344 -13.68 0.02 16.40
C PRO A 344 -12.36 0.62 16.89
N LEU A 345 -11.42 -0.24 17.30
CA LEU A 345 -10.06 0.21 17.66
C LEU A 345 -9.06 -0.08 16.55
N GLY A 346 -9.18 -1.21 15.85
CA GLY A 346 -8.39 -1.56 14.68
C GLY A 346 -7.55 -2.82 14.82
N LEU A 347 -6.47 -2.91 14.05
CA LEU A 347 -5.67 -4.12 13.85
C LEU A 347 -4.25 -3.93 14.39
N ILE A 348 -3.71 -4.99 15.01
CA ILE A 348 -2.30 -5.10 15.37
C ILE A 348 -1.66 -6.17 14.48
N GLN A 349 -0.54 -5.86 13.85
CA GLN A 349 0.28 -6.84 13.14
C GLN A 349 1.75 -6.67 13.45
N MET A 350 2.56 -7.70 13.20
CA MET A 350 4.01 -7.57 13.29
C MET A 350 4.61 -6.78 12.11
N LEU A 351 5.72 -6.11 12.39
CA LEU A 351 6.62 -5.53 11.41
C LEU A 351 7.72 -6.52 11.01
N ALA A 352 8.44 -6.24 9.92
CA ALA A 352 9.71 -6.91 9.69
C ALA A 352 10.76 -6.45 10.71
N LYS A 353 11.92 -7.11 10.68
CA LYS A 353 13.04 -6.82 11.56
C LYS A 353 13.44 -5.35 11.47
N SER A 354 13.45 -4.66 12.61
CA SER A 354 13.92 -3.27 12.67
C SER A 354 15.42 -3.21 12.50
N HIS A 355 15.89 -2.26 11.70
CA HIS A 355 17.31 -2.00 11.47
C HIS A 355 17.75 -0.70 12.16
N THR A 356 19.02 -0.62 12.55
CA THR A 356 19.59 0.53 13.28
C THR A 356 19.27 1.88 12.61
N ASP A 357 19.49 1.99 11.30
CA ASP A 357 19.24 3.25 10.58
C ASP A 357 17.75 3.57 10.45
N GLN A 358 16.91 2.54 10.38
CA GLN A 358 15.46 2.71 10.37
C GLN A 358 15.00 3.29 11.71
N ILE A 359 15.43 2.70 12.83
CA ILE A 359 15.12 3.22 14.17
C ILE A 359 15.63 4.65 14.31
N ARG A 360 16.86 4.94 13.85
CA ARG A 360 17.42 6.29 13.90
C ARG A 360 16.59 7.30 13.10
N GLY A 361 16.15 6.94 11.89
CA GLY A 361 15.38 7.80 11.01
C GLY A 361 13.93 8.00 11.45
N GLU A 362 13.30 6.99 12.05
CA GLU A 362 11.89 7.01 12.43
C GLU A 362 11.65 7.43 13.90
N SER A 363 12.62 7.22 14.80
CA SER A 363 12.41 7.34 16.26
C SER A 363 12.97 8.62 16.89
N LEU A 364 13.69 9.46 16.13
CA LEU A 364 14.30 10.68 16.67
C LEU A 364 13.50 11.92 16.26
N PRO A 365 12.83 12.60 17.22
CA PRO A 365 12.53 14.02 17.06
C PRO A 365 13.82 14.77 16.67
N GLU A 366 13.74 15.72 15.73
CA GLU A 366 14.93 16.45 15.23
C GLU A 366 15.80 17.03 16.36
N TRP A 367 15.19 17.45 17.48
CA TRP A 367 15.89 17.99 18.63
C TRP A 367 16.70 16.96 19.45
N LEU A 368 16.56 15.65 19.20
CA LEU A 368 17.34 14.57 19.81
C LEU A 368 18.43 14.01 18.88
N SER A 369 18.52 14.52 17.65
CA SER A 369 19.51 14.09 16.65
C SER A 369 20.98 14.32 17.04
N TRP A 370 21.23 15.17 18.04
CA TRP A 370 22.58 15.48 18.57
C TRP A 370 23.10 14.46 19.60
N LEU A 371 22.35 13.40 19.92
CA LEU A 371 22.78 12.33 20.82
C LEU A 371 23.35 11.14 20.02
N PRO A 372 24.67 11.10 19.74
CA PRO A 372 25.30 10.05 18.93
C PRO A 372 25.33 8.66 19.59
N ASP A 373 25.15 8.58 20.92
CA ASP A 373 25.46 7.39 21.73
C ASP A 373 24.23 6.57 22.21
N MET A 374 23.07 6.77 21.59
CA MET A 374 21.92 5.90 21.88
C MET A 374 22.23 4.47 21.39
N PRO A 375 21.95 3.41 22.18
CA PRO A 375 22.35 2.04 21.87
C PRO A 375 21.44 1.39 20.81
N PHE A 376 21.24 2.06 19.66
CA PHE A 376 20.30 1.68 18.61
C PHE A 376 20.54 0.27 18.06
N GLU A 377 21.80 -0.16 17.95
CA GLU A 377 22.13 -1.53 17.54
C GLU A 377 21.62 -2.56 18.55
N LYS A 378 21.79 -2.29 19.85
CA LYS A 378 21.23 -3.16 20.90
C LYS A 378 19.72 -3.12 20.90
N MET A 379 19.10 -1.95 20.70
CA MET A 379 17.65 -1.82 20.59
C MET A 379 17.12 -2.65 19.42
N ALA A 380 17.72 -2.54 18.23
CA ALA A 380 17.35 -3.33 17.04
C ALA A 380 17.51 -4.84 17.26
N LEU A 381 18.61 -5.25 17.91
CA LEU A 381 18.85 -6.67 18.22
C LEU A 381 17.82 -7.22 19.21
N HIS A 382 17.36 -6.40 20.15
CA HIS A 382 16.44 -6.79 21.22
C HIS A 382 14.97 -6.41 20.95
N SER A 383 14.62 -5.95 19.74
CA SER A 383 13.27 -5.46 19.46
C SER A 383 12.32 -6.52 18.91
N LEU A 384 11.04 -6.35 19.25
CA LEU A 384 9.90 -6.80 18.46
C LEU A 384 9.11 -5.57 18.00
N GLY A 385 8.86 -5.48 16.70
CA GLY A 385 8.10 -4.39 16.11
C GLY A 385 6.64 -4.76 15.85
N PHE A 386 5.73 -3.87 16.23
CA PHE A 386 4.31 -3.95 15.96
C PHE A 386 3.86 -2.75 15.15
N TRP A 387 2.99 -3.00 14.19
CA TRP A 387 2.28 -2.01 13.41
C TRP A 387 0.83 -1.99 13.85
N LEU A 388 0.39 -0.82 14.30
CA LEU A 388 -0.98 -0.58 14.70
C LEU A 388 -1.65 0.21 13.59
N SER A 389 -2.84 -0.22 13.18
CA SER A 389 -3.67 0.50 12.22
C SER A 389 -5.07 0.66 12.77
N SER A 390 -5.52 1.90 12.88
CA SER A 390 -6.91 2.25 13.12
C SER A 390 -7.43 3.11 11.97
N GLU A 391 -8.75 3.15 11.82
CA GLU A 391 -9.39 3.88 10.72
C GLU A 391 -9.39 5.39 10.99
N ASP A 392 -9.14 6.18 9.95
CA ASP A 392 -9.58 7.57 9.90
C ASP A 392 -10.91 7.66 9.12
N LEU A 393 -11.56 8.82 9.21
CA LEU A 393 -12.91 9.04 8.67
C LEU A 393 -12.88 9.98 7.46
N PRO A 394 -13.82 9.80 6.52
CA PRO A 394 -13.88 10.57 5.29
C PRO A 394 -14.36 11.99 5.56
N ARG A 395 -13.43 12.89 5.90
CA ARG A 395 -13.73 14.32 6.06
C ARG A 395 -13.69 15.03 4.70
N PRO A 396 -14.74 15.74 4.28
CA PRO A 396 -14.74 16.47 3.00
C PRO A 396 -13.66 17.55 2.89
N GLU A 397 -13.18 18.06 4.03
CA GLU A 397 -12.08 19.02 4.12
C GLU A 397 -10.71 18.37 3.93
N ASN A 398 -10.57 17.06 4.22
CA ASN A 398 -9.34 16.34 3.93
C ASN A 398 -9.24 16.17 2.42
N ARG A 399 -8.34 16.91 1.78
CA ARG A 399 -8.27 16.97 0.33
C ARG A 399 -6.91 17.29 -0.26
N VAL A 400 -6.68 16.81 -1.48
CA VAL A 400 -5.57 17.19 -2.35
C VAL A 400 -6.04 18.09 -3.48
N PHE A 401 -5.30 19.16 -3.78
CA PHE A 401 -5.65 20.13 -4.83
C PHE A 401 -4.43 20.93 -5.31
N TYR A 402 -4.63 21.82 -6.29
CA TYR A 402 -3.63 22.80 -6.70
C TYR A 402 -3.95 24.19 -6.15
N GLU A 403 -2.93 24.87 -5.66
CA GLU A 403 -2.96 26.30 -5.31
C GLU A 403 -1.72 26.96 -5.94
N ASP A 404 -1.92 27.96 -6.80
CA ASP A 404 -0.84 28.65 -7.53
C ASP A 404 0.17 27.72 -8.22
N GLY A 405 -0.35 26.62 -8.80
CA GLY A 405 0.46 25.60 -9.49
C GLY A 405 1.18 24.60 -8.57
N ARG A 406 1.07 24.75 -7.25
CA ARG A 406 1.63 23.84 -6.24
C ARG A 406 0.62 22.80 -5.81
N VAL A 407 1.09 21.61 -5.45
CA VAL A 407 0.24 20.57 -4.86
C VAL A 407 0.08 20.83 -3.37
N VAL A 408 -1.17 20.95 -2.92
CA VAL A 408 -1.53 21.11 -1.51
C VAL A 408 -2.28 19.87 -1.05
N LEU A 409 -1.87 19.31 0.09
CA LEU A 409 -2.60 18.28 0.83
C LEU A 409 -3.09 18.89 2.15
N ASP A 410 -4.38 19.21 2.20
CA ASP A 410 -5.06 19.60 3.44
C ASP A 410 -5.53 18.33 4.15
N LEU A 411 -4.96 18.05 5.31
CA LEU A 411 -5.27 16.86 6.09
C LEU A 411 -5.43 17.26 7.55
N THR A 412 -6.59 16.95 8.12
CA THR A 412 -6.82 16.99 9.56
C THR A 412 -7.03 15.57 10.05
N GLU A 413 -6.14 15.14 10.96
CA GLU A 413 -6.27 13.85 11.66
C GLU A 413 -7.59 13.79 12.43
N ASN A 414 -8.15 12.59 12.51
CA ASN A 414 -9.41 12.31 13.20
C ASN A 414 -9.41 10.87 13.70
N ASN A 415 -10.37 10.54 14.57
CA ASN A 415 -10.55 9.23 15.20
C ASN A 415 -9.33 8.75 16.02
N MET A 416 -8.51 9.69 16.52
CA MET A 416 -7.26 9.39 17.22
C MET A 416 -7.46 8.76 18.61
N GLU A 417 -8.62 8.95 19.25
CA GLU A 417 -8.88 8.31 20.55
C GLU A 417 -8.98 6.78 20.41
N ALA A 418 -9.57 6.28 19.32
CA ALA A 418 -9.57 4.85 19.01
C ALA A 418 -8.14 4.33 18.83
N HIS A 419 -7.29 5.08 18.11
CA HIS A 419 -5.89 4.74 17.91
C HIS A 419 -5.09 4.68 19.22
N HIS A 420 -5.27 5.69 20.08
CA HIS A 420 -4.61 5.73 21.38
C HIS A 420 -5.07 4.58 22.30
N ARG A 421 -6.34 4.16 22.19
CA ARG A 421 -6.86 2.99 22.91
C ARG A 421 -6.23 1.69 22.39
N LEU A 422 -6.15 1.50 21.08
CA LEU A 422 -5.47 0.34 20.49
C LEU A 422 -4.01 0.24 20.96
N LYS A 423 -3.31 1.39 20.99
CA LYS A 423 -1.96 1.49 21.55
C LYS A 423 -1.89 1.03 23.00
N ARG A 424 -2.79 1.53 23.86
CA ARG A 424 -2.85 1.13 25.28
C ARG A 424 -3.16 -0.36 25.45
N LYS A 425 -4.00 -0.96 24.60
CA LYS A 425 -4.27 -2.40 24.62
C LYS A 425 -2.99 -3.19 24.43
N LEU A 426 -2.18 -2.85 23.42
CA LEU A 426 -0.90 -3.53 23.20
C LEU A 426 0.12 -3.27 24.32
N GLU A 427 0.19 -2.06 24.88
CA GLU A 427 1.12 -1.74 25.98
C GLU A 427 0.82 -2.50 27.29
N HIS A 428 -0.41 -3.00 27.46
CA HIS A 428 -0.81 -3.80 28.62
C HIS A 428 -0.57 -5.31 28.45
N LEU A 429 -0.35 -5.78 27.22
CA LEU A 429 0.04 -7.17 26.91
C LEU A 429 1.55 -7.33 27.08
#